data_AF-A0AB37D2U9-F1
#
_entry.id   AF-A0AB37D2U9-F1
#
_cell.length_a   1.000
_cell.length_b   1.000
_cell.length_c   1.000
_cell.angle_alpha   90.00
_cell.angle_beta   90.00
_cell.angle_gamma   90.00
#
_symmetry.space_group_name_H-M   'P 1'
#
loop_
_entity.id
_entity.type
_entity.pdbx_description
1 polymer ?
#
loop_
_entity_poly.entity_id
_entity_poly.type
_entity_poly.pdbx_seq_one_letter_code
_entity_poly.pdbx_strand_id
1 'polypeptide(L)'
;MSVKDNKTVQVKIDKKVTDKVGQILDELGLTTTAAITMYFKRIVADGKIPFDVSLSEQERERIKNNIVRNEELLSLKEYITDESIEKWLDNED
;
A
#
# COMPACT_ATOMS: atom_id res chain seq x y z
N MET A 1 -21.29 -35.29 -17.83
CA MET A 1 -20.06 -34.84 -17.15
C MET A 1 -19.98 -33.33 -17.31
N SER A 2 -20.18 -32.53 -16.25
CA SER A 2 -20.04 -31.08 -16.37
C SER A 2 -18.56 -30.76 -16.56
N VAL A 3 -18.17 -30.21 -17.71
CA VAL A 3 -16.82 -29.67 -17.90
C VAL A 3 -16.68 -28.53 -16.91
N LYS A 4 -15.66 -28.60 -16.06
CA LYS A 4 -15.36 -27.55 -15.09
C LYS A 4 -14.72 -26.41 -15.87
N ASP A 5 -15.43 -25.30 -16.01
CA ASP A 5 -14.92 -24.10 -16.67
C ASP A 5 -13.76 -23.53 -15.84
N ASN A 6 -12.53 -23.67 -16.34
CA ASN A 6 -11.33 -23.21 -15.66
C ASN A 6 -10.83 -21.93 -16.31
N LYS A 7 -10.53 -20.91 -15.49
CA LYS A 7 -9.93 -19.66 -15.95
C LYS A 7 -8.46 -19.60 -15.56
N THR A 8 -7.59 -19.33 -16.54
CA THR A 8 -6.16 -19.13 -16.30
C THR A 8 -5.89 -17.71 -15.83
N VAL A 9 -5.09 -17.58 -14.77
CA VAL A 9 -4.61 -16.29 -14.25
C VAL A 9 -3.12 -16.17 -14.59
N GLN A 10 -2.76 -15.13 -15.35
CA GLN A 10 -1.38 -14.81 -15.71
C GLN A 10 -0.96 -13.51 -15.03
N VAL A 11 0.13 -13.55 -14.25
CA VAL A 11 0.64 -12.40 -13.49
C VAL A 11 2.15 -12.30 -13.70
N LYS A 12 2.67 -11.08 -13.87
CA LYS A 12 4.10 -10.80 -13.89
C LYS A 12 4.55 -10.44 -12.49
N ILE A 13 5.50 -11.20 -11.96
CA ILE A 13 6.07 -11.02 -10.62
C ILE A 13 7.58 -11.02 -10.76
N ASP A 14 8.27 -10.30 -9.88
CA ASP A 14 9.73 -10.34 -9.83
C ASP A 14 10.23 -11.78 -9.64
N LYS A 15 11.28 -12.15 -10.39
CA LYS A 15 11.81 -13.50 -10.38
C LYS A 15 12.34 -13.90 -9.00
N LYS A 16 13.07 -13.01 -8.31
CA LYS A 16 13.65 -13.31 -7.00
C LYS A 16 12.56 -13.53 -5.96
N VAL A 17 11.46 -12.79 -6.04
CA VAL A 17 10.30 -13.01 -5.17
C VAL A 17 9.69 -14.39 -5.43
N THR A 18 9.49 -14.73 -6.70
CA THR A 18 8.91 -16.02 -7.10
C THR A 18 9.78 -17.21 -6.65
N ASP A 19 11.10 -17.11 -6.82
CA ASP A 19 12.04 -18.15 -6.42
C ASP A 19 12.06 -18.37 -4.90
N LYS A 20 11.95 -17.29 -4.12
CA LYS A 20 11.86 -17.36 -2.64
C LYS A 20 10.53 -17.96 -2.18
N VAL A 21 9.43 -17.51 -2.78
CA VAL A 21 8.09 -18.04 -2.46
C VAL A 21 8.03 -19.53 -2.80
N GLY A 22 8.60 -19.97 -3.93
CA GLY A 22 8.69 -21.38 -4.29
C GLY A 22 9.34 -22.23 -3.21
N GLN A 23 10.52 -21.82 -2.72
CA GLN A 23 11.21 -22.54 -1.63
C GLN A 23 10.37 -22.65 -0.35
N ILE A 24 9.72 -21.56 0.06
CA ILE A 24 8.86 -21.56 1.26
C ILE A 24 7.65 -22.47 1.06
N LEU A 25 7.02 -22.43 -0.11
CA LEU A 25 5.85 -23.28 -0.40
C LEU A 25 6.23 -24.76 -0.51
N ASP A 26 7.39 -25.07 -1.08
CA ASP A 26 7.91 -26.44 -1.17
C ASP A 26 8.16 -27.03 0.23
N GLU A 27 8.74 -26.24 1.15
CA GLU A 27 8.88 -26.62 2.57
C GLU A 27 7.54 -26.89 3.25
N LEU A 28 6.49 -26.18 2.84
CA LEU A 28 5.11 -26.39 3.32
C LEU A 28 4.37 -27.52 2.58
N GLY A 29 4.99 -28.16 1.58
CA GLY A 29 4.35 -29.18 0.74
C GLY A 29 3.23 -28.63 -0.16
N LEU A 30 3.31 -27.33 -0.51
CA LEU A 30 2.32 -26.63 -1.30
C LEU A 30 2.89 -26.21 -2.65
N THR A 31 2.03 -26.22 -3.67
CA THR A 31 2.38 -25.61 -4.96
C THR A 31 1.94 -24.14 -5.00
N THR A 32 2.58 -23.33 -5.84
CA THR A 32 2.17 -21.95 -6.10
C THR A 32 0.69 -21.85 -6.50
N THR A 33 0.21 -22.78 -7.33
CA THR A 33 -1.20 -22.86 -7.72
C THR A 33 -2.12 -23.11 -6.52
N ALA A 34 -1.72 -24.01 -5.61
CA ALA A 34 -2.49 -24.28 -4.40
C ALA A 34 -2.57 -23.03 -3.50
N ALA A 35 -1.44 -22.34 -3.29
CA ALA A 35 -1.39 -21.11 -2.50
C ALA A 35 -2.28 -20.00 -3.09
N ILE A 36 -2.19 -19.75 -4.39
CA ILE A 36 -3.06 -18.78 -5.09
C ILE A 36 -4.54 -19.17 -4.98
N THR A 37 -4.84 -20.47 -5.12
CA THR A 37 -6.22 -20.97 -4.99
C THR A 37 -6.76 -20.77 -3.58
N MET A 38 -5.96 -21.03 -2.54
CA MET A 38 -6.33 -20.77 -1.16
C MET A 38 -6.58 -19.29 -0.91
N TYR A 39 -5.72 -18.42 -1.44
CA TYR A 39 -5.89 -16.98 -1.38
C TYR A 39 -7.24 -16.52 -1.95
N PHE A 40 -7.59 -16.95 -3.17
CA PHE A 40 -8.88 -16.61 -3.77
C PHE A 40 -10.06 -17.17 -2.99
N LYS A 41 -9.99 -18.42 -2.53
CA LYS A 41 -11.04 -19.02 -1.70
C LYS A 41 -11.25 -18.24 -0.41
N ARG A 42 -10.17 -17.75 0.20
CA ARG A 42 -10.26 -16.96 1.43
C ARG A 42 -10.89 -15.60 1.19
N ILE A 43 -10.59 -14.94 0.07
CA ILE A 43 -11.26 -13.70 -0.33
C ILE A 43 -12.77 -13.93 -0.50
N VAL A 44 -13.16 -15.01 -1.20
CA VAL A 44 -14.57 -15.33 -1.42
C VAL A 44 -15.29 -15.63 -0.10
N ALA A 45 -14.62 -16.31 0.84
CA ALA A 45 -15.19 -16.66 2.14
C ALA A 45 -15.37 -15.45 3.06
N ASP A 46 -14.35 -14.59 3.15
CA ASP A 46 -14.32 -13.49 4.13
C ASP A 46 -14.81 -12.15 3.55
N GLY A 47 -14.96 -12.05 2.22
CA GLY A 47 -15.31 -10.81 1.54
C GLY A 47 -14.24 -9.72 1.62
N LYS A 48 -13.00 -10.06 1.99
CA LYS A 48 -11.87 -9.13 2.17
C LYS A 48 -10.53 -9.76 1.82
N ILE A 49 -9.52 -8.91 1.64
CA ILE A 49 -8.13 -9.38 1.46
C ILE A 49 -7.68 -10.09 2.75
N PRO A 50 -7.14 -11.32 2.67
CA PRO A 50 -6.81 -12.17 3.82
C PRO A 50 -5.45 -11.83 4.44
N PHE A 51 -5.09 -10.56 4.48
CA PHE A 51 -3.98 -10.01 5.24
C PHE A 51 -4.29 -8.53 5.50
N ASP A 52 -3.72 -7.99 6.58
CA ASP A 52 -3.90 -6.59 6.90
C ASP A 52 -3.10 -5.74 5.89
N VAL A 53 -3.78 -4.83 5.20
CA VAL A 53 -3.14 -3.88 4.29
C VAL A 53 -2.78 -2.65 5.11
N SER A 54 -1.66 -2.73 5.82
CA SER A 54 -1.10 -1.60 6.53
C SER A 54 0.37 -1.37 6.18
N LEU A 55 0.77 -0.11 6.32
CA LEU A 55 2.16 0.29 6.20
C LEU A 55 2.98 -0.42 7.29
N SER A 56 4.14 -0.95 6.90
CA SER A 56 5.13 -1.41 7.87
C SER A 56 5.60 -0.26 8.75
N GLU A 57 6.13 -0.58 9.94
CA GLU A 57 6.64 0.45 10.84
C GLU A 57 7.69 1.35 10.16
N GLN A 58 8.55 0.76 9.34
CA GLN A 58 9.54 1.53 8.57
C GLN A 58 8.90 2.47 7.56
N GLU A 59 7.83 2.04 6.89
CA GLU A 59 7.10 2.90 5.95
C GLU A 59 6.32 3.99 6.68
N ARG A 60 5.74 3.68 7.83
CA ARG A 60 5.08 4.67 8.71
C ARG A 60 6.07 5.73 9.16
N GLU A 61 7.25 5.34 9.64
CA GLU A 61 8.30 6.27 10.08
C GLU A 61 8.82 7.12 8.92
N ARG A 62 9.01 6.54 7.72
CA ARG A 62 9.36 7.32 6.52
C ARG A 62 8.29 8.37 6.20
N ILE A 63 7.02 8.00 6.27
CA ILE A 63 5.92 8.92 6.01
C ILE A 63 5.85 10.00 7.09
N LYS A 64 5.96 9.65 8.37
CA LYS A 64 6.03 10.63 9.47
C LYS A 64 7.17 11.63 9.25
N ASN A 65 8.38 11.15 8.95
CA ASN A 65 9.52 12.02 8.70
C ASN A 65 9.32 12.95 7.48
N ASN A 66 8.64 12.46 6.44
CA ASN A 66 8.32 13.27 5.26
C ASN A 66 7.18 14.27 5.53
N ILE A 67 6.20 13.91 6.36
CA ILE A 67 5.13 14.80 6.79
C ILE A 67 5.71 15.91 7.67
N VAL A 68 6.44 15.58 8.74
CA VAL A 68 7.09 16.55 9.64
C VAL A 68 7.98 17.53 8.87
N ARG A 69 8.75 17.06 7.90
CA ARG A 69 9.58 17.92 7.04
C ARG A 69 8.75 18.86 6.16
N ASN A 70 7.55 18.46 5.74
CA ASN A 70 6.63 19.32 4.99
C ASN A 70 5.79 20.22 5.91
N GLU A 71 5.61 19.87 7.18
CA GLU A 71 4.91 20.69 8.19
C GLU A 71 5.77 21.88 8.66
N GLU A 72 7.10 21.85 8.50
CA GLU A 72 7.94 23.05 8.60
C GLU A 72 7.60 24.11 7.53
N LEU A 73 6.88 23.76 6.45
CA LEU A 73 6.29 24.74 5.52
C LEU A 73 4.91 25.23 6.00
N LEU A 74 4.22 24.52 6.89
CA LEU A 74 2.96 24.95 7.49
C LEU A 74 3.15 25.90 8.67
N SER A 75 4.32 25.92 9.32
CA SER A 75 4.67 26.97 10.31
C SER A 75 4.79 28.35 9.67
N LEU A 76 5.08 28.45 8.36
CA LEU A 76 4.97 29.71 7.60
C LEU A 76 3.52 30.21 7.50
N LYS A 77 2.53 29.34 7.70
CA LYS A 77 1.11 29.72 7.71
C LYS A 77 0.68 30.37 9.02
N GLU A 78 1.42 30.14 10.10
CA GLU A 78 1.21 30.80 11.40
C GLU A 78 1.67 32.27 11.37
N TYR A 79 2.50 32.66 10.39
CA TYR A 79 2.92 34.04 10.18
C TYR A 79 1.96 34.86 9.30
N ILE A 80 0.92 34.22 8.76
CA ILE A 80 -0.16 34.92 8.05
C ILE A 80 -1.27 35.20 9.07
N THR A 81 -1.02 36.16 9.95
CA THR A 81 -2.05 36.77 10.80
C THR A 81 -2.88 37.73 9.96
N ASP A 82 -4.14 37.99 10.34
CA ASP A 82 -5.01 38.94 9.62
C ASP A 82 -4.35 40.33 9.44
N GLU A 83 -3.54 40.76 10.41
CA GLU A 83 -2.72 41.99 10.34
C GLU A 83 -1.65 41.95 9.22
N SER A 84 -1.06 40.77 8.96
CA SER A 84 -0.10 40.54 7.88
C SER A 84 -0.76 40.60 6.50
N ILE A 85 -2.04 40.19 6.41
CA ILE A 85 -2.83 40.21 5.18
C ILE A 85 -3.28 41.65 4.86
N GLU A 86 -3.75 42.39 5.86
CA GLU A 86 -4.17 43.79 5.69
C GLU A 86 -3.02 44.67 5.18
N LYS A 87 -1.82 44.50 5.75
CA LYS A 87 -0.64 45.26 5.32
C LYS A 87 -0.17 44.94 3.89
N TRP A 88 -0.50 43.76 3.38
CA TRP A 88 -0.21 43.38 1.98
C TRP A 88 -1.26 43.94 1.02
N LEU A 89 -2.53 43.99 1.44
CA LEU A 89 -3.64 44.58 0.68
C LEU A 89 -3.59 46.11 0.60
N ASP A 90 -2.95 46.75 1.59
CA ASP A 90 -2.79 48.21 1.67
C ASP A 90 -1.58 48.73 0.85
N ASN A 91 -0.86 47.84 0.15
CA ASN A 91 0.27 48.18 -0.73
C ASN A 91 -0.02 47.83 -2.22
N GLU A 92 -1.26 48.01 -2.67
CA GLU A 92 -1.55 48.24 -4.09
C GLU A 92 -1.89 49.72 -4.32
N ASP A 93 -0.85 50.55 -4.46
CA ASP A 93 -0.87 51.83 -5.19
C ASP A 93 -0.04 51.69 -6.48
#